data_AF-A0A238XTV5-F1
#
_entry.id   AF-A0A238XTV5-F1
#
_cell.length_a   1.000
_cell.length_b   1.000
_cell.length_c   1.000
_cell.angle_alpha   90.00
_cell.angle_beta   90.00
_cell.angle_gamma   90.00
#
_symmetry.space_group_name_H-M   'P 1'
#
loop_
_entity.id
_entity.type
_entity.pdbx_description
1 polymer ?
#
loop_
_entity_poly.entity_id
_entity_poly.type
_entity_poly.pdbx_seq_one_letter_code
_entity_poly.pdbx_strand_id
1 'polypeptide(L)'
;MTVGRLLSESKRQFDKRPAQVQQVFSSNMFAVGARWMFEKLHEDDELGAVAVFDPSINFRYYGYLKYGTSLLAFLTSCFAFGKLHLLLMPLAVLVFYVFEVHFLFLFPLLLDRVENPILTSIKQTYLTGFIKALLWVFIIAMYMLSGLLNPRNPWRKWHIGCLSIVLWYRYEVRDRV
;
A
#
# COMPACT_ATOMS: atom_id res chain seq x y z
N MET A 1 -17.47 3.53 1.75
CA MET A 1 -16.82 2.68 2.78
C MET A 1 -16.11 3.57 3.80
N THR A 2 -15.82 3.11 5.02
CA THR A 2 -14.98 3.86 6.01
C THR A 2 -13.70 3.08 6.27
N VAL A 3 -12.62 3.74 6.73
CA VAL A 3 -11.33 3.07 7.03
C VAL A 3 -11.48 1.97 8.10
N GLY A 4 -12.33 2.18 9.10
CA GLY A 4 -12.59 1.17 10.13
C GLY A 4 -13.31 -0.07 9.59
N ARG A 5 -14.27 0.12 8.66
CA ARG A 5 -14.94 -0.99 7.97
C ARG A 5 -13.98 -1.73 7.05
N LEU A 6 -13.10 -1.00 6.35
CA LEU A 6 -12.07 -1.56 5.48
C LEU A 6 -11.07 -2.44 6.25
N LEU A 7 -10.55 -1.95 7.39
CA LEU A 7 -9.65 -2.71 8.25
C LEU A 7 -10.34 -3.95 8.85
N SER A 8 -11.60 -3.81 9.27
CA SER A 8 -12.38 -4.92 9.81
C SER A 8 -12.64 -6.00 8.76
N GLU A 9 -12.98 -5.60 7.54
CA GLU A 9 -13.16 -6.52 6.41
C GLU A 9 -11.86 -7.21 6.04
N SER A 10 -10.76 -6.45 5.96
CA SER A 10 -9.42 -7.00 5.67
C SER A 10 -9.01 -8.02 6.73
N LYS A 11 -9.25 -7.71 8.00
CA LYS A 11 -9.00 -8.65 9.10
C LYS A 11 -9.84 -9.92 8.94
N ARG A 12 -11.13 -9.79 8.63
CA ARG A 12 -12.03 -10.93 8.40
C ARG A 12 -11.55 -11.82 7.27
N GLN A 13 -11.17 -11.25 6.13
CA GLN A 13 -10.64 -12.01 4.98
C GLN A 13 -9.30 -12.65 5.29
N PHE A 14 -8.39 -11.93 5.95
CA PHE A 14 -7.10 -12.46 6.37
C PHE A 14 -7.27 -13.65 7.33
N ASP A 15 -8.19 -13.57 8.29
CA ASP A 15 -8.43 -14.62 9.29
C ASP A 15 -9.10 -15.87 8.68
N LYS A 16 -9.85 -15.74 7.58
CA LYS A 16 -10.41 -16.89 6.84
C LYS A 16 -9.32 -17.77 6.23
N ARG A 17 -8.28 -17.15 5.67
CA ARG A 17 -7.13 -17.83 5.06
C ARG A 17 -5.84 -17.08 5.38
N PRO A 18 -5.22 -17.36 6.55
CA PRO A 18 -4.03 -16.67 7.00
C PRO A 18 -2.80 -17.12 6.19
N ALA A 19 -2.60 -16.51 5.03
CA ALA A 19 -1.37 -16.63 4.27
C ALA A 19 -0.48 -15.43 4.62
N GLN A 20 0.64 -15.67 5.30
CA GLN A 20 1.65 -14.64 5.55
C GLN A 20 2.83 -14.82 4.60
N VAL A 21 3.35 -13.71 4.08
CA VAL A 21 4.64 -13.69 3.39
C VAL A 21 5.74 -13.89 4.42
N GLN A 22 6.42 -15.04 4.37
CA GLN A 22 7.47 -15.40 5.34
C GLN A 22 8.80 -14.64 5.11
N GLN A 23 9.01 -14.05 3.92
CA GLN A 23 10.28 -13.40 3.54
C GLN A 23 10.14 -11.89 3.34
N VAL A 24 9.88 -11.17 4.44
CA VAL A 24 9.65 -9.70 4.42
C VAL A 24 10.93 -8.90 4.13
N PHE A 25 12.12 -9.48 4.40
CA PHE A 25 13.43 -8.85 4.17
C PHE A 25 14.24 -9.57 3.08
N SER A 26 13.73 -9.57 1.85
CA SER A 26 14.48 -10.06 0.68
C SER A 26 14.53 -8.99 -0.39
N SER A 27 15.53 -9.04 -1.28
CA SER A 27 15.54 -8.22 -2.50
C SER A 27 14.32 -8.46 -3.40
N ASN A 28 13.61 -9.56 -3.16
CA ASN A 28 12.38 -9.95 -3.84
C ASN A 28 11.10 -9.56 -3.09
N MET A 29 11.19 -8.81 -1.98
CA MET A 29 10.03 -8.51 -1.13
C MET A 29 8.84 -7.92 -1.90
N PHE A 30 9.10 -7.04 -2.87
CA PHE A 30 8.04 -6.42 -3.67
C PHE A 30 7.39 -7.41 -4.64
N ALA A 31 8.16 -8.33 -5.22
CA ALA A 31 7.62 -9.35 -6.11
C ALA A 31 6.81 -10.40 -5.34
N VAL A 32 7.30 -10.83 -4.18
CA VAL A 32 6.58 -11.79 -3.31
C VAL A 32 5.31 -11.14 -2.75
N GLY A 33 5.40 -9.89 -2.29
CA GLY A 33 4.25 -9.12 -1.83
C GLY A 33 3.22 -8.90 -2.94
N ALA A 34 3.64 -8.56 -4.15
CA ALA A 34 2.75 -8.41 -5.30
C ALA A 34 2.03 -9.72 -5.65
N ARG A 35 2.72 -10.86 -5.61
CA ARG A 35 2.09 -12.17 -5.80
C ARG A 35 1.03 -12.46 -4.74
N TRP A 36 1.35 -12.21 -3.48
CA TRP A 36 0.39 -12.35 -2.38
C TRP A 36 -0.83 -11.42 -2.55
N MET A 37 -0.60 -10.16 -2.94
CA MET A 37 -1.69 -9.21 -3.24
C MET A 37 -2.54 -9.68 -4.42
N PHE A 38 -1.94 -10.27 -5.45
CA PHE A 38 -2.63 -10.81 -6.61
C PHE A 38 -3.55 -11.97 -6.24
N GLU A 39 -3.05 -12.92 -5.45
CA GLU A 39 -3.84 -14.04 -4.92
C GLU A 39 -5.03 -13.53 -4.10
N LYS A 40 -4.84 -12.48 -3.30
CA LYS A 40 -5.92 -11.88 -2.51
C LYS A 40 -6.91 -11.06 -3.32
N LEU A 41 -6.47 -10.39 -4.37
CA LEU A 41 -7.36 -9.59 -5.23
C LEU A 41 -8.36 -10.47 -6.00
N HIS A 42 -7.93 -11.67 -6.39
CA HIS A 42 -8.72 -12.62 -7.20
C HIS A 42 -9.34 -13.75 -6.38
N GLU A 43 -9.26 -13.70 -5.04
CA GLU A 43 -9.70 -14.80 -4.17
C GLU A 43 -11.22 -15.09 -4.28
N ASP A 44 -12.04 -14.06 -4.55
CA ASP A 44 -13.50 -14.21 -4.66
C ASP A 44 -14.01 -14.11 -6.11
N ASP A 45 -13.14 -14.10 -7.12
CA ASP A 45 -13.57 -14.02 -8.52
C ASP A 45 -14.02 -15.44 -8.97
N GLU A 46 -15.29 -15.78 -8.69
CA GLU A 46 -15.91 -17.10 -8.98
C GLU A 46 -16.14 -17.40 -10.48
N LEU A 47 -15.76 -16.51 -11.40
CA LEU A 47 -16.12 -16.59 -12.83
C LEU A 47 -14.89 -16.56 -13.74
N GLY A 48 -14.32 -17.73 -14.02
CA GLY A 48 -13.84 -18.15 -15.34
C GLY A 48 -12.64 -17.45 -16.01
N ALA A 49 -12.21 -16.27 -15.58
CA ALA A 49 -10.95 -15.68 -16.03
C ALA A 49 -9.86 -16.09 -15.05
N VAL A 50 -9.07 -17.11 -15.39
CA VAL A 50 -7.84 -17.42 -14.67
C VAL A 50 -6.91 -16.23 -14.90
N ALA A 51 -7.01 -15.20 -14.06
CA ALA A 51 -6.07 -14.11 -14.05
C ALA A 51 -4.70 -14.74 -13.78
N VAL A 52 -3.78 -14.62 -14.72
CA VAL A 52 -2.41 -15.14 -14.57
C VAL A 52 -1.52 -13.99 -14.11
N PHE A 53 -0.89 -14.20 -12.94
CA PHE A 53 0.13 -13.28 -12.44
C PHE A 53 1.21 -13.09 -13.49
N ASP A 54 1.45 -11.83 -13.89
CA ASP A 54 2.45 -11.52 -14.92
C ASP A 54 3.85 -11.36 -14.28
N PRO A 55 4.77 -12.32 -14.49
CA PRO A 55 6.11 -12.22 -13.94
C PRO A 55 6.99 -11.20 -14.68
N SER A 56 6.57 -10.70 -15.85
CA SER A 56 7.35 -9.74 -16.64
C SER A 56 7.35 -8.34 -16.02
N ILE A 57 6.36 -8.03 -15.18
CA ILE A 57 6.26 -6.74 -14.50
C ILE A 57 7.34 -6.63 -13.43
N ASN A 58 8.17 -5.59 -13.53
CA ASN A 58 9.26 -5.35 -12.59
C ASN A 58 8.75 -4.66 -11.30
N PHE A 59 8.08 -5.42 -10.43
CA PHE A 59 7.57 -4.92 -9.14
C PHE A 59 8.67 -4.37 -8.23
N ARG A 60 9.93 -4.80 -8.38
CA ARG A 60 11.06 -4.26 -7.60
C ARG A 60 11.34 -2.82 -7.98
N TYR A 61 11.42 -2.53 -9.28
CA TYR A 61 11.62 -1.17 -9.77
C TYR A 61 10.53 -0.22 -9.27
N TYR A 62 9.25 -0.61 -9.40
CA TYR A 62 8.14 0.22 -8.92
C TYR A 62 8.10 0.37 -7.39
N GLY A 63 8.49 -0.66 -6.65
CA GLY A 63 8.66 -0.58 -5.20
C GLY A 63 9.75 0.43 -4.80
N TYR A 64 10.93 0.34 -5.43
CA TYR A 64 12.01 1.30 -5.19
C TYR A 64 11.67 2.72 -5.62
N LEU A 65 10.94 2.88 -6.73
CA LEU A 65 10.46 4.18 -7.17
C LEU A 65 9.53 4.79 -6.11
N LYS A 66 8.49 4.04 -5.69
CA LYS A 66 7.54 4.49 -4.67
C LYS A 66 8.25 4.85 -3.37
N TYR A 67 8.89 3.89 -2.73
CA TYR A 67 9.47 4.12 -1.40
C TYR A 67 10.73 4.99 -1.44
N GLY A 68 11.50 4.96 -2.52
CA GLY A 68 12.68 5.79 -2.72
C GLY A 68 12.33 7.27 -2.86
N THR A 69 11.30 7.60 -3.66
CA THR A 69 10.82 8.99 -3.77
C THR A 69 10.24 9.52 -2.46
N SER A 70 9.40 8.73 -1.77
CA SER A 70 8.87 9.11 -0.45
C SER A 70 9.98 9.28 0.59
N LEU A 71 10.98 8.38 0.61
CA LEU A 71 12.12 8.48 1.52
C LEU A 71 13.00 9.70 1.22
N LEU A 72 13.25 9.99 -0.06
CA LEU A 72 14.00 11.18 -0.45
C LEU A 72 13.28 12.46 0.00
N ALA A 73 11.96 12.54 -0.21
CA ALA A 73 11.15 13.67 0.26
C ALA A 73 11.16 13.81 1.79
N PHE A 74 11.18 12.69 2.52
CA PHE A 74 11.33 12.68 3.97
C PHE A 74 12.70 13.22 4.40
N LEU A 75 13.79 12.73 3.83
CA LEU A 75 15.15 13.12 4.21
C LEU A 75 15.44 14.60 3.89
N THR A 76 14.99 15.08 2.72
CA THR A 76 15.11 16.50 2.36
C THR A 76 14.30 17.39 3.29
N SER A 77 13.09 16.97 3.67
CA SER A 77 12.25 17.69 4.62
C SER A 77 12.82 17.67 6.04
N CYS A 78 13.37 16.55 6.49
CA CYS A 78 14.10 16.45 7.76
C CYS A 78 15.27 17.43 7.81
N PHE A 79 16.06 17.49 6.74
CA PHE A 79 17.18 18.44 6.65
C PHE A 79 16.68 19.89 6.68
N ALA A 80 15.68 20.23 5.87
CA ALA A 80 15.13 21.59 5.80
C ALA A 80 14.50 22.03 7.13
N PHE A 81 13.65 21.20 7.74
CA PHE A 81 13.01 21.50 9.03
C PHE A 81 14.01 21.51 10.18
N GLY A 82 15.02 20.63 10.17
CA GLY A 82 16.08 20.62 11.17
C GLY A 82 16.94 21.89 11.15
N LYS A 83 17.09 22.54 9.98
CA LYS A 83 17.75 23.86 9.87
C LYS A 83 16.91 25.01 10.42
N LEU A 84 15.58 24.86 10.45
CA LEU A 84 14.67 25.86 11.00
C LEU A 84 14.49 25.68 12.51
N HIS A 85 14.04 24.50 12.94
CA HIS A 85 13.84 24.18 14.35
C HIS A 85 13.71 22.65 14.54
N LEU A 86 14.40 22.08 15.52
CA LEU A 86 14.41 20.62 15.75
C LEU A 86 13.00 20.04 15.98
N LEU A 87 12.12 20.78 16.68
CA LEU A 87 10.72 20.36 16.91
C LEU A 87 9.85 20.28 15.63
N LEU A 88 10.31 20.82 14.49
CA LEU A 88 9.58 20.72 13.22
C LEU A 88 9.89 19.42 12.47
N MET A 89 10.94 18.69 12.84
CA MET A 89 11.31 17.44 12.16
C MET A 89 10.18 16.40 12.07
N PRO A 90 9.29 16.22 13.07
CA PRO A 90 8.15 15.31 12.94
C PRO A 90 7.23 15.63 11.76
N LEU A 91 7.15 16.88 11.27
CA LEU A 91 6.36 17.22 10.07
C LEU A 91 6.92 16.56 8.80
N ALA A 92 8.19 16.15 8.78
CA ALA A 92 8.75 15.41 7.63
C ALA A 92 8.01 14.08 7.39
N VAL A 93 7.44 13.47 8.44
CA VAL A 93 6.61 12.27 8.31
C VAL A 93 5.36 12.58 7.49
N LEU A 94 4.75 13.76 7.65
CA LEU A 94 3.62 14.16 6.81
C LEU A 94 4.04 14.31 5.35
N VAL A 95 5.22 14.88 5.09
CA VAL A 95 5.75 15.00 3.72
C VAL A 95 5.98 13.62 3.10
N PHE A 96 6.52 12.65 3.85
CA PHE A 96 6.63 11.27 3.39
C PHE A 96 5.29 10.73 2.89
N TYR A 97 4.23 10.87 3.69
CA TYR A 97 2.90 10.36 3.34
C TYR A 97 2.24 11.13 2.20
N VAL A 98 2.50 12.44 2.08
CA VAL A 98 2.04 13.24 0.93
C VAL A 98 2.55 12.65 -0.38
N PHE A 99 3.81 12.21 -0.44
CA PHE A 99 4.35 11.54 -1.64
C PHE A 99 3.88 10.09 -1.75
N GLU A 100 3.81 9.37 -0.63
CA GLU A 100 3.44 7.96 -0.63
C GLU A 100 2.01 7.72 -1.16
N VAL A 101 1.08 8.63 -0.85
CA VAL A 101 -0.33 8.52 -1.30
C VAL A 101 -0.50 8.69 -2.80
N HIS A 102 0.42 9.36 -3.50
CA HIS A 102 0.40 9.42 -4.98
C HIS A 102 0.59 8.04 -5.62
N PHE A 103 1.29 7.14 -4.91
CA PHE A 103 1.55 5.77 -5.32
C PHE A 103 0.70 4.76 -4.52
N LEU A 104 -0.41 5.21 -3.93
CA LEU A 104 -1.29 4.39 -3.11
C LEU A 104 -1.78 3.14 -3.86
N PHE A 105 -2.25 3.34 -5.09
CA PHE A 105 -2.86 2.30 -5.91
C PHE A 105 -1.91 1.71 -6.96
N LEU A 106 -0.62 2.08 -6.94
CA LEU A 106 0.35 1.67 -7.94
C LEU A 106 0.45 0.14 -8.10
N PHE A 107 0.56 -0.59 -6.98
CA PHE A 107 0.69 -2.05 -7.04
C PHE A 107 -0.58 -2.75 -7.56
N PRO A 108 -1.80 -2.47 -7.05
CA PRO A 108 -3.02 -3.03 -7.63
C PRO A 108 -3.21 -2.69 -9.12
N LEU A 109 -2.90 -1.46 -9.54
CA LEU A 109 -2.97 -1.05 -10.95
C LEU A 109 -1.99 -1.84 -11.84
N LEU A 110 -0.78 -2.13 -11.34
CA LEU A 110 0.18 -2.99 -12.03
C LEU A 110 -0.34 -4.42 -12.17
N LEU A 111 -1.00 -4.94 -11.13
CA LEU A 111 -1.59 -6.29 -11.16
C LEU A 111 -2.71 -6.41 -12.19
N ASP A 112 -3.51 -5.36 -12.37
CA ASP A 112 -4.55 -5.27 -13.41
C ASP A 112 -4.00 -4.83 -14.78
N ARG A 113 -2.67 -4.69 -14.92
CA ARG A 113 -1.97 -4.33 -16.17
C ARG A 113 -2.46 -3.02 -16.82
N VAL A 114 -2.86 -2.08 -15.99
CA VAL A 114 -3.35 -0.77 -16.43
C VAL A 114 -2.24 -0.01 -17.17
N GLU A 115 -2.61 0.61 -18.30
CA GLU A 115 -1.70 1.48 -19.04
C GLU A 115 -1.31 2.71 -18.19
N ASN A 116 -0.02 3.08 -18.21
CA ASN A 116 0.53 4.22 -17.46
C ASN A 116 0.18 4.20 -15.94
N PRO A 117 0.56 3.16 -15.19
CA PRO A 117 0.06 2.90 -13.83
C PRO A 117 0.44 3.99 -12.81
N ILE A 118 1.53 4.73 -13.04
CA ILE A 118 1.95 5.84 -12.18
C ILE A 118 0.96 7.01 -12.29
N LEU A 119 0.70 7.47 -13.52
CA LEU A 119 -0.22 8.58 -13.76
C LEU A 119 -1.63 8.22 -13.32
N THR A 120 -2.04 6.98 -13.59
CA THR A 120 -3.33 6.47 -13.15
C THR A 120 -3.42 6.41 -11.62
N SER A 121 -2.38 5.95 -10.91
CA SER A 121 -2.35 5.98 -9.44
C SER A 121 -2.53 7.40 -8.90
N ILE A 122 -1.79 8.37 -9.44
CA ILE A 122 -1.90 9.79 -9.06
C ILE A 122 -3.33 10.28 -9.28
N LYS A 123 -3.86 10.10 -10.50
CA LYS A 123 -5.22 10.53 -10.87
C LYS A 123 -6.27 9.93 -9.93
N GLN A 124 -6.18 8.63 -9.66
CA GLN A 124 -7.13 7.94 -8.79
C GLN A 124 -7.03 8.42 -7.34
N THR A 125 -5.83 8.72 -6.83
CA THR A 125 -5.67 9.35 -5.50
C THR A 125 -6.43 10.67 -5.39
N TYR A 126 -6.39 11.51 -6.42
CA TYR A 126 -7.15 12.77 -6.43
C TYR A 126 -8.66 12.55 -6.60
N LEU A 127 -9.08 11.59 -7.43
CA LEU A 127 -10.50 11.24 -7.61
C LEU A 127 -11.14 10.62 -6.35
N THR A 128 -10.37 9.85 -5.59
CA THR A 128 -10.78 9.34 -4.27
C THR A 128 -10.84 10.45 -3.22
N GLY A 129 -10.18 11.57 -3.46
CA GLY A 129 -10.04 12.70 -2.55
C GLY A 129 -8.71 12.64 -1.79
N PHE A 130 -7.79 13.55 -2.13
CA PHE A 130 -6.42 13.55 -1.60
C PHE A 130 -6.35 13.55 -0.06
N ILE A 131 -7.16 14.39 0.61
CA ILE A 131 -7.17 14.46 2.08
C ILE A 131 -7.70 13.16 2.70
N LYS A 132 -8.74 12.56 2.10
CA LYS A 132 -9.25 11.24 2.50
C LYS A 132 -8.16 10.18 2.33
N ALA A 133 -7.49 10.16 1.18
CA ALA A 133 -6.37 9.26 0.89
C ALA A 133 -5.28 9.36 1.97
N LEU A 134 -4.83 10.58 2.25
CA LEU A 134 -3.79 10.86 3.24
C LEU A 134 -4.16 10.38 4.64
N LEU A 135 -5.35 10.75 5.13
CA LEU A 135 -5.79 10.37 6.48
C LEU A 135 -5.97 8.86 6.62
N TRP A 136 -6.56 8.21 5.63
CA TRP A 136 -6.81 6.77 5.69
C TRP A 136 -5.52 5.98 5.62
N VAL A 137 -4.60 6.35 4.72
CA VAL A 137 -3.28 5.72 4.63
C VAL A 137 -2.51 5.89 5.93
N PHE A 138 -2.55 7.07 6.53
CA PHE A 138 -1.93 7.32 7.83
C PHE A 138 -2.50 6.40 8.93
N ILE A 139 -3.84 6.27 9.01
CA ILE A 139 -4.50 5.37 9.97
C ILE A 139 -4.11 3.91 9.73
N ILE A 140 -4.09 3.46 8.47
CA ILE A 140 -3.70 2.09 8.11
C ILE A 140 -2.23 1.86 8.47
N ALA A 141 -1.34 2.82 8.22
CA ALA A 141 0.07 2.71 8.57
C ALA A 141 0.30 2.62 10.08
N MET A 142 -0.38 3.45 10.87
CA MET A 142 -0.35 3.35 12.33
C MET A 142 -0.85 1.97 12.81
N TYR A 143 -1.91 1.45 12.18
CA TYR A 143 -2.38 0.09 12.45
C TYR A 143 -1.32 -0.97 12.13
N MET A 144 -0.65 -0.89 10.97
CA MET A 144 0.44 -1.81 10.59
C MET A 144 1.61 -1.76 11.58
N LEU A 145 2.07 -0.56 11.93
CA LEU A 145 3.19 -0.34 12.87
C LEU A 145 2.88 -0.85 14.27
N SER A 146 1.63 -0.72 14.73
CA SER A 146 1.19 -1.28 16.01
C SER A 146 1.24 -2.82 16.06
N GLY A 147 1.47 -3.49 14.93
CA GLY A 147 1.66 -4.93 14.83
C GLY A 147 3.05 -5.37 15.30
N LEU A 148 4.05 -4.53 15.06
CA LEU A 148 5.46 -4.81 15.40
C LEU A 148 5.69 -4.97 16.90
N LEU A 149 4.78 -4.42 17.73
CA LEU A 149 4.79 -4.59 19.18
C LEU A 149 4.30 -5.97 19.64
N ASN A 150 3.76 -6.81 18.75
CA ASN A 150 3.34 -8.17 19.06
C ASN A 150 4.41 -9.18 18.63
N PRO A 151 5.23 -9.71 19.55
CA PRO A 151 6.35 -10.58 19.21
C PRO A 151 5.92 -11.94 18.62
N ARG A 152 4.69 -12.39 18.85
CA ARG A 152 4.22 -13.69 18.33
C ARG A 152 3.88 -13.64 16.85
N ASN A 153 3.37 -12.52 16.36
CA ASN A 153 2.89 -12.36 14.99
C ASN A 153 3.04 -10.90 14.51
N PRO A 154 4.28 -10.38 14.41
CA PRO A 154 4.51 -8.95 14.15
C PRO A 154 3.97 -8.50 12.79
N TRP A 155 3.95 -9.41 11.81
CA TRP A 155 3.54 -9.12 10.43
C TRP A 155 2.06 -9.25 10.16
N ARG A 156 1.25 -9.76 11.11
CA ARG A 156 -0.17 -9.96 10.87
C ARG A 156 -0.90 -8.65 10.54
N LYS A 157 -0.68 -7.60 11.33
CA LYS A 157 -1.29 -6.28 11.07
C LYS A 157 -0.75 -5.64 9.80
N TRP A 158 0.51 -5.91 9.47
CA TRP A 158 1.12 -5.46 8.21
C TRP A 158 0.37 -6.02 7.01
N HIS A 159 0.17 -7.34 6.95
CA HIS A 159 -0.59 -7.99 5.87
C HIS A 159 -2.04 -7.50 5.82
N ILE A 160 -2.70 -7.35 6.98
CA ILE A 160 -4.07 -6.80 7.03
C ILE A 160 -4.11 -5.38 6.46
N GLY A 161 -3.12 -4.55 6.78
CA GLY A 161 -3.02 -3.19 6.21
C GLY A 161 -2.80 -3.20 4.70
N CYS A 162 -1.91 -4.05 4.18
CA CYS A 162 -1.75 -4.24 2.74
C CYS A 162 -3.06 -4.70 2.07
N LEU A 163 -3.77 -5.65 2.67
CA LEU A 163 -5.07 -6.12 2.18
C LEU A 163 -6.12 -5.02 2.20
N SER A 164 -6.09 -4.12 3.18
CA SER A 164 -6.96 -2.92 3.19
C SER A 164 -6.75 -2.06 1.96
N ILE A 165 -5.51 -1.87 1.49
CA ILE A 165 -5.27 -1.11 0.26
C ILE A 165 -5.80 -1.86 -0.96
N VAL A 166 -5.63 -3.19 -1.03
CA VAL A 166 -6.15 -4.04 -2.12
C VAL A 166 -7.68 -3.97 -2.17
N LEU A 167 -8.36 -4.11 -1.03
CA LEU A 167 -9.82 -4.03 -0.95
C LEU A 167 -10.32 -2.61 -1.25
N TRP A 168 -9.59 -1.59 -0.82
CA TRP A 168 -9.94 -0.22 -1.17
C TRP A 168 -9.88 -0.01 -2.67
N TYR A 169 -8.80 -0.47 -3.31
CA TYR A 169 -8.68 -0.45 -4.75
C TYR A 169 -9.84 -1.21 -5.42
N ARG A 170 -10.12 -2.45 -4.99
CA ARG A 170 -11.19 -3.29 -5.54
C ARG A 170 -12.56 -2.62 -5.49
N TYR A 171 -12.92 -2.00 -4.36
CA TYR A 171 -14.27 -1.46 -4.16
C TYR A 171 -14.46 -0.01 -4.65
N GLU A 172 -13.40 0.78 -4.78
CA GLU A 172 -13.54 2.21 -5.09
C GLU A 172 -12.81 2.65 -6.36
N VAL A 173 -11.77 1.94 -6.80
CA VAL A 173 -10.89 2.37 -7.89
C VAL A 173 -11.00 1.46 -9.10
N ARG A 174 -11.01 0.14 -8.94
CA ARG A 174 -10.90 -0.86 -10.03
C ARG A 174 -11.88 -0.60 -11.18
N ASP A 175 -13.14 -0.29 -10.88
CA ASP A 175 -14.19 -0.06 -11.89
C ASP A 175 -14.07 1.28 -12.65
N ARG A 176 -13.13 2.16 -12.26
CA ARG A 176 -12.94 3.50 -12.84
C ARG A 176 -11.73 3.60 -13.76
N VAL A 177 -11.03 2.48 -13.95
CA VAL A 177 -9.73 2.42 -14.61
C VAL A 177 -9.86 1.71 -15.94
#